data_AF-A0A1A3NWN5-F1
#
_entry.id   AF-A0A1A3NWN5-F1
#
_cell.length_a   1.000
_cell.length_b   1.000
_cell.length_c   1.000
_cell.angle_alpha   90.00
_cell.angle_beta   90.00
_cell.angle_gamma   90.00
#
_symmetry.space_group_name_H-M   'P 1'
#
loop_
_entity.id
_entity.type
_entity.pdbx_description
1 polymer ?
#
loop_
_entity_poly.entity_id
_entity_poly.type
_entity_poly.pdbx_seq_one_letter_code
_entity_poly.pdbx_strand_id
1 'polypeptide(L)'
;MLPQGFSTANCKEVDPTPPALERVMCEKSSDPNGPSHAVFLLYANNDDLAAALQGVGSSGYTVVSSCPGGQASPEKWSYGNSGQTAGQVECATSVENVATVIWTDNTKLRLGVVEGNGKDIAGLYNWWSAKS
;
A
#
# COMPACT_ATOMS: atom_id res chain seq x y z
N MET A 1 3.30 10.09 -8.07
CA MET A 1 1.85 10.26 -8.32
C MET A 1 1.10 9.26 -7.43
N LEU A 2 0.00 9.68 -6.80
CA LEU A 2 -0.86 8.79 -6.01
C LEU A 2 -1.68 7.87 -6.92
N PRO A 3 -2.11 6.68 -6.46
CA PRO A 3 -3.02 5.83 -7.21
C PRO A 3 -4.32 6.56 -7.58
N GLN A 4 -4.96 6.16 -8.68
CA GLN A 4 -6.22 6.75 -9.13
C GLN A 4 -7.28 6.69 -8.01
N GLY A 5 -7.98 7.82 -7.80
CA GLY A 5 -8.98 7.95 -6.75
C GLY A 5 -8.48 8.65 -5.48
N PHE A 6 -7.17 8.92 -5.40
CA PHE A 6 -6.56 9.76 -4.38
C PHE A 6 -6.01 11.06 -4.97
N SER A 7 -6.30 12.18 -4.33
CA SER A 7 -5.90 13.52 -4.73
C SER A 7 -5.87 14.47 -3.52
N THR A 8 -5.47 15.72 -3.71
CA THR A 8 -5.52 16.73 -2.64
C THR A 8 -6.93 17.01 -2.12
N ALA A 9 -7.99 16.55 -2.82
CA ALA A 9 -9.36 16.69 -2.35
C ALA A 9 -9.72 15.73 -1.20
N ASN A 10 -9.09 14.55 -1.15
CA ASN A 10 -9.33 13.52 -0.13
C ASN A 10 -8.07 13.09 0.62
N CYS A 11 -6.93 13.71 0.34
CA CYS A 11 -5.66 13.44 1.00
C CYS A 11 -5.11 14.69 1.67
N LYS A 12 -4.41 14.49 2.79
CA LYS A 12 -3.75 15.53 3.56
C LYS A 12 -2.35 15.08 3.93
N GLU A 13 -1.40 16.00 3.82
CA GLU A 13 -0.09 15.83 4.43
C GLU A 13 -0.24 15.90 5.95
N VAL A 14 0.47 15.02 6.63
CA VAL A 14 0.57 14.97 8.09
C VAL A 14 2.02 14.76 8.47
N ASP A 15 2.37 15.08 9.71
CA ASP A 15 3.75 14.94 10.16
C ASP A 15 4.23 13.49 9.98
N PRO A 16 5.36 13.27 9.28
CA PRO A 16 5.91 11.95 9.10
C PRO A 16 6.60 11.49 10.39
N THR A 17 6.56 10.19 10.64
CA THR A 17 7.39 9.57 11.66
C THR A 17 8.72 9.15 11.00
N PRO A 18 9.88 9.62 11.49
CA PRO A 18 11.17 9.15 10.98
C PRO A 18 11.26 7.61 10.99
N PRO A 19 11.84 6.98 9.95
CA PRO A 19 12.66 7.60 8.90
C PRO A 19 11.86 8.09 7.66
N ALA A 20 10.53 8.08 7.69
CA ALA A 20 9.76 8.66 6.59
C ALA A 20 10.03 10.17 6.49
N LEU A 21 10.22 10.66 5.27
CA LEU A 21 10.42 12.07 4.95
C LEU A 21 9.10 12.81 4.72
N GLU A 22 8.09 12.09 4.24
CA GLU A 22 6.75 12.61 3.99
C GLU A 22 5.72 11.55 4.37
N ARG A 23 4.56 12.01 4.83
CA ARG A 23 3.41 11.18 5.10
C ARG A 23 2.15 11.87 4.58
N VAL A 24 1.41 11.15 3.75
CA VAL A 24 0.11 11.58 3.24
C VAL A 24 -0.93 10.58 3.71
N MET A 25 -1.98 11.06 4.38
CA MET A 25 -3.14 10.25 4.76
C MET A 25 -4.33 10.66 3.90
N CYS A 26 -5.03 9.66 3.40
CA CYS A 26 -6.19 9.83 2.54
C CYS A 26 -7.42 9.19 3.15
N GLU A 27 -8.52 9.93 3.10
CA GLU A 27 -9.86 9.40 3.32
C GLU A 27 -10.33 8.58 2.11
N LYS A 28 -11.60 8.18 2.11
CA LYS A 28 -12.22 7.35 1.07
C LYS A 28 -11.82 7.77 -0.35
N SER A 29 -11.42 6.79 -1.15
CA SER A 29 -11.16 6.96 -2.57
C SER A 29 -12.40 7.46 -3.31
N SER A 30 -12.21 8.35 -4.29
CA SER A 30 -13.29 8.78 -5.18
C SER A 30 -13.71 7.69 -6.19
N ASP A 31 -12.94 6.60 -6.29
CA ASP A 31 -13.36 5.40 -7.00
C ASP A 31 -14.41 4.67 -6.14
N PRO A 32 -15.64 4.44 -6.63
CA PRO A 32 -16.68 3.72 -5.87
C PRO A 32 -16.25 2.34 -5.39
N ASN A 33 -15.29 1.72 -6.11
CA ASN A 33 -14.75 0.41 -5.81
C ASN A 33 -13.43 0.44 -5.03
N GLY A 34 -12.93 1.64 -4.73
CA GLY A 34 -11.63 1.85 -4.11
C GLY A 34 -11.63 1.71 -2.58
N PRO A 35 -10.46 1.94 -1.97
CA PRO A 35 -10.24 1.85 -0.54
C PRO A 35 -11.04 2.88 0.26
N SER A 36 -11.31 2.56 1.54
CA SER A 36 -11.86 3.51 2.51
C SER A 36 -10.79 4.42 3.10
N HIS A 37 -9.54 3.96 3.13
CA HIS A 37 -8.41 4.70 3.68
C HIS A 37 -7.12 4.38 2.91
N ALA A 38 -6.19 5.33 2.87
CA ALA A 38 -4.83 5.07 2.40
C ALA A 38 -3.78 5.92 3.12
N VAL A 39 -2.58 5.36 3.24
CA VAL A 39 -1.39 6.06 3.74
C VAL A 39 -0.27 5.91 2.71
N PHE A 40 0.43 7.00 2.43
CA PHE A 40 1.60 7.01 1.57
C PHE A 40 2.77 7.63 2.31
N LEU A 41 3.91 6.93 2.31
CA LEU A 41 5.14 7.33 2.97
C LEU A 41 6.26 7.46 1.95
N LEU A 42 7.04 8.53 2.03
CA LEU A 42 8.26 8.71 1.22
C LEU A 42 9.50 8.44 2.07
N TYR A 43 10.49 7.77 1.51
CA TYR A 43 11.77 7.47 2.16
C TYR A 43 12.95 8.04 1.39
N ALA A 44 14.08 8.20 2.07
CA ALA A 44 15.31 8.74 1.49
C ALA A 44 16.02 7.75 0.55
N ASN A 45 15.86 6.46 0.78
CA ASN A 45 16.56 5.39 0.06
C ASN A 45 15.77 4.06 0.13
N ASN A 46 16.23 3.07 -0.64
CA ASN A 46 15.58 1.76 -0.71
C ASN A 46 15.78 0.90 0.54
N ASP A 47 16.82 1.15 1.34
CA ASP A 47 17.07 0.38 2.57
C ASP A 47 16.03 0.74 3.64
N ASP A 48 15.79 2.04 3.84
CA ASP A 48 14.73 2.54 4.73
C ASP A 48 13.34 2.09 4.27
N LEU A 49 13.10 2.10 2.95
CA LEU A 49 11.84 1.63 2.36
C LEU A 49 11.62 0.13 2.61
N ALA A 50 12.65 -0.69 2.42
CA ALA A 50 12.58 -2.12 2.65
C ALA A 50 12.40 -2.44 4.15
N ALA A 51 13.09 -1.72 5.03
CA ALA A 51 12.91 -1.83 6.48
C ALA A 51 11.48 -1.46 6.90
N ALA A 52 10.90 -0.43 6.28
CA ALA A 52 9.52 -0.02 6.55
C ALA A 52 8.51 -1.11 6.18
N LEU A 53 8.66 -1.77 5.02
CA LEU A 53 7.81 -2.90 4.64
C LEU A 53 7.94 -4.07 5.65
N GLN A 54 9.16 -4.42 6.04
CA GLN A 54 9.39 -5.47 7.04
C GLN A 54 8.80 -5.13 8.42
N GLY A 55 8.69 -3.84 8.75
CA GLY A 55 8.21 -3.32 10.02
C GLY A 55 6.69 -3.14 10.14
N VAL A 56 5.89 -3.42 9.10
CA VAL A 56 4.44 -3.16 9.14
C VAL A 56 3.72 -3.97 10.22
N GLY A 57 4.27 -5.13 10.59
CA GLY A 57 3.82 -5.97 11.70
C GLY A 57 3.74 -5.22 13.02
N SER A 58 4.70 -4.34 13.26
CA SER A 58 4.76 -3.49 14.45
C SER A 58 3.92 -2.21 14.34
N SER A 59 3.34 -1.96 13.17
CA SER A 59 2.57 -0.74 12.84
C SER A 59 1.06 -0.98 12.82
N GLY A 60 0.58 -2.09 13.38
CA GLY A 60 -0.85 -2.41 13.47
C GLY A 60 -1.39 -3.24 12.29
N TYR A 61 -0.52 -3.94 11.57
CA TYR A 61 -0.91 -4.81 10.46
C TYR A 61 -0.49 -6.25 10.73
N THR A 62 -1.37 -7.20 10.45
CA THR A 62 -1.04 -8.63 10.46
C THR A 62 -0.85 -9.10 9.03
N VAL A 63 0.41 -9.33 8.62
CA VAL A 63 0.73 -9.85 7.28
C VAL A 63 0.21 -11.28 7.16
N VAL A 64 -0.51 -11.57 6.07
CA VAL A 64 -0.98 -12.92 5.76
C VAL A 64 0.05 -13.63 4.87
N SER A 65 0.08 -14.96 4.92
CA SER A 65 1.09 -15.76 4.20
C SER A 65 0.96 -15.75 2.68
N SER A 66 -0.22 -15.39 2.17
CA SER A 66 -0.47 -15.34 0.73
C SER A 66 -1.43 -14.22 0.36
N CYS A 67 -1.16 -13.62 -0.79
CA CYS A 67 -2.09 -12.75 -1.48
C CYS A 67 -3.05 -13.57 -2.37
N PRO A 68 -4.19 -12.97 -2.81
CA PRO A 68 -5.11 -13.60 -3.76
C PRO A 68 -4.40 -14.23 -4.96
N GLY A 69 -4.85 -15.41 -5.38
CA GLY A 69 -4.16 -16.21 -6.41
C GLY A 69 -3.05 -17.14 -5.87
N GLY A 70 -2.84 -17.18 -4.55
CA GLY A 70 -1.89 -18.08 -3.90
C GLY A 70 -0.44 -17.61 -4.00
N GLN A 71 -0.23 -16.34 -4.33
CA GLN A 71 1.11 -15.78 -4.41
C GLN A 71 1.66 -15.50 -3.01
N ALA A 72 2.97 -15.63 -2.85
CA ALA A 72 3.63 -15.36 -1.57
C ALA A 72 3.41 -13.92 -1.14
N SER A 73 3.41 -13.67 0.17
CA SER A 73 3.29 -12.33 0.74
C SER A 73 4.43 -12.15 1.74
N PRO A 74 5.41 -11.25 1.47
CA PRO A 74 5.52 -10.38 0.31
C PRO A 74 5.92 -11.10 -1.00
N GLU A 75 5.50 -10.54 -2.14
CA GLU A 75 5.94 -10.90 -3.50
C GLU A 75 6.44 -9.69 -4.29
N LYS A 76 7.06 -9.93 -5.45
CA LYS A 76 7.48 -8.86 -6.38
C LYS A 76 6.30 -8.45 -7.26
N TRP A 77 6.16 -7.15 -7.52
CA TRP A 77 5.19 -6.62 -8.49
C TRP A 77 5.86 -5.77 -9.58
N SER A 78 5.16 -5.55 -10.69
CA SER A 78 5.60 -4.74 -11.84
C SER A 78 4.49 -3.80 -12.30
N TYR A 79 4.87 -2.65 -12.89
CA TYR A 79 3.91 -1.77 -13.54
C TYR A 79 3.26 -2.47 -14.73
N GLY A 80 1.95 -2.67 -14.68
CA GLY A 80 1.21 -3.45 -15.67
C GLY A 80 1.94 -4.73 -16.06
N ASN A 81 2.07 -4.97 -17.37
CA ASN A 81 2.74 -6.17 -17.92
C ASN A 81 4.20 -5.93 -18.33
N SER A 82 4.88 -4.96 -17.72
CA SER A 82 6.28 -4.64 -18.08
C SER A 82 7.29 -5.74 -17.76
N GLY A 83 6.98 -6.62 -16.80
CA GLY A 83 7.88 -7.69 -16.32
C GLY A 83 9.09 -7.19 -15.51
N GLN A 84 9.28 -5.87 -15.42
CA GLN A 84 10.33 -5.25 -14.61
C GLN A 84 9.82 -5.07 -13.18
N THR A 85 10.56 -5.59 -12.20
CA THR A 85 10.18 -5.46 -10.79
C THR A 85 10.19 -3.99 -10.37
N ALA A 86 9.01 -3.49 -9.98
CA ALA A 86 8.80 -2.14 -9.48
C ALA A 86 8.95 -2.05 -7.94
N GLY A 87 8.68 -3.16 -7.24
CA GLY A 87 8.83 -3.25 -5.79
C GLY A 87 8.28 -4.55 -5.24
N GLN A 88 7.87 -4.53 -3.97
CA GLN A 88 7.23 -5.64 -3.28
C GLN A 88 5.81 -5.29 -2.85
N VAL A 89 4.92 -6.28 -2.82
CA VAL A 89 3.55 -6.15 -2.33
C VAL A 89 3.27 -7.26 -1.32
N GLU A 90 2.50 -6.95 -0.29
CA GLU A 90 2.02 -7.91 0.68
C GLU A 90 0.56 -7.63 1.04
N CYS A 91 -0.12 -8.69 1.45
CA CYS A 91 -1.48 -8.64 1.93
C CYS A 91 -1.47 -8.72 3.45
N ALA A 92 -2.31 -7.94 4.08
CA ALA A 92 -2.42 -7.87 5.52
C ALA A 92 -3.86 -7.64 5.97
N THR A 93 -4.05 -7.71 7.27
CA THR A 93 -5.27 -7.29 7.95
C THR A 93 -4.90 -6.26 9.00
N SER A 94 -5.56 -5.10 9.03
CA SER A 94 -5.33 -4.10 10.07
C SER A 94 -5.84 -4.58 11.43
N VAL A 95 -5.43 -3.92 12.53
CA VAL A 95 -5.97 -4.19 13.88
C VAL A 95 -7.49 -4.02 13.99
N GLU A 96 -8.11 -3.25 13.09
CA GLU A 96 -9.56 -3.09 12.99
C GLU A 96 -10.23 -4.18 12.13
N ASN A 97 -9.47 -5.22 11.79
CA ASN A 97 -9.90 -6.36 10.98
C ASN A 97 -10.29 -5.98 9.54
N VAL A 98 -9.62 -4.96 8.98
CA VAL A 98 -9.86 -4.49 7.61
C VAL A 98 -8.80 -5.07 6.67
N ALA A 99 -9.27 -5.64 5.54
CA ALA A 99 -8.38 -6.12 4.49
C ALA A 99 -7.46 -4.98 4.00
N THR A 100 -6.16 -5.25 3.93
CA THR A 100 -5.14 -4.24 3.66
C THR A 100 -4.16 -4.74 2.60
N VAL A 101 -3.80 -3.87 1.65
CA VAL A 101 -2.69 -4.12 0.72
C VAL A 101 -1.60 -3.10 0.99
N ILE A 102 -0.37 -3.59 1.13
CA ILE A 102 0.81 -2.78 1.40
C ILE A 102 1.83 -3.05 0.31
N TRP A 103 2.45 -2.02 -0.23
CA TRP A 103 3.46 -2.21 -1.27
C TRP A 103 4.53 -1.12 -1.27
N THR A 104 5.69 -1.46 -1.79
CA THR A 104 6.77 -0.52 -2.09
C THR A 104 6.82 -0.19 -3.57
N ASP A 105 7.23 1.02 -3.89
CA ASP A 105 7.63 1.45 -5.23
C ASP A 105 9.07 1.94 -5.14
N ASN A 106 10.00 1.09 -5.56
CA ASN A 106 11.43 1.28 -5.36
C ASN A 106 11.96 2.48 -6.16
N THR A 107 11.31 2.79 -7.29
CA THR A 107 11.69 3.93 -8.14
C THR A 107 11.22 5.25 -7.56
N LYS A 108 10.07 5.24 -6.87
CA LYS A 108 9.50 6.43 -6.23
C LYS A 108 9.83 6.53 -4.74
N LEU A 109 10.61 5.59 -4.21
CA LEU A 109 10.97 5.48 -2.79
C LEU A 109 9.76 5.55 -1.85
N ARG A 110 8.65 4.92 -2.26
CA ARG A 110 7.35 5.11 -1.63
C ARG A 110 6.81 3.80 -1.08
N LEU A 111 6.28 3.84 0.14
CA LEU A 111 5.42 2.79 0.68
C LEU A 111 3.97 3.26 0.60
N GLY A 112 3.10 2.42 0.05
CA GLY A 112 1.66 2.60 0.02
C GLY A 112 0.97 1.60 0.94
N VAL A 113 -0.04 2.06 1.65
CA VAL A 113 -0.97 1.24 2.43
C VAL A 113 -2.38 1.63 1.99
N VAL A 114 -3.21 0.65 1.66
CA VAL A 114 -4.63 0.87 1.38
C VAL A 114 -5.49 -0.10 2.17
N GLU A 115 -6.57 0.40 2.74
CA GLU A 115 -7.52 -0.41 3.52
C GLU A 115 -8.88 -0.48 2.82
N GLY A 116 -9.42 -1.69 2.73
CA GLY A 116 -10.63 -1.99 1.97
C GLY A 116 -11.88 -1.37 2.55
N ASN A 117 -12.79 -0.93 1.68
CA ASN A 117 -14.10 -0.43 2.08
C ASN A 117 -15.13 -1.57 2.23
N GLY A 118 -14.90 -2.48 3.19
CA GLY A 118 -15.76 -3.66 3.41
C GLY A 118 -15.66 -4.76 2.35
N LYS A 119 -14.67 -4.66 1.46
CA LYS A 119 -14.31 -5.71 0.50
C LYS A 119 -13.41 -6.74 1.18
N ASP A 120 -13.46 -7.98 0.70
CA ASP A 120 -12.43 -8.95 1.02
C ASP A 120 -11.08 -8.55 0.40
N ILE A 121 -10.01 -9.22 0.84
CA ILE A 121 -8.66 -8.96 0.35
C ILE A 121 -8.52 -9.18 -1.17
N ALA A 122 -9.33 -10.07 -1.76
CA ALA A 122 -9.35 -10.31 -3.20
C ALA A 122 -9.84 -9.10 -3.98
N GLY A 123 -10.96 -8.49 -3.56
CA GLY A 123 -11.49 -7.29 -4.18
C GLY A 123 -10.53 -6.10 -4.07
N LEU A 124 -9.85 -5.95 -2.94
CA LEU A 124 -8.89 -4.87 -2.72
C LEU A 124 -7.61 -5.07 -3.55
N TYR A 125 -7.05 -6.28 -3.56
CA TYR A 125 -5.85 -6.60 -4.34
C TYR A 125 -6.09 -6.42 -5.85
N ASN A 126 -7.25 -6.84 -6.36
CA ASN A 126 -7.62 -6.61 -7.76
C ASN A 126 -7.73 -5.12 -8.11
N TRP A 127 -8.33 -4.32 -7.21
CA TRP A 127 -8.36 -2.87 -7.39
C TRP A 127 -6.94 -2.29 -7.42
N TRP A 128 -6.09 -2.68 -6.46
CA TRP A 128 -4.70 -2.22 -6.40
C TRP A 128 -3.95 -2.58 -7.67
N SER A 129 -3.97 -3.84 -8.09
CA SER A 129 -3.27 -4.33 -9.29
C SER A 129 -3.70 -3.59 -10.56
N ALA A 130 -4.99 -3.21 -10.68
CA ALA A 130 -5.48 -2.46 -11.83
C ALA A 130 -5.10 -0.97 -11.83
N LYS A 131 -4.68 -0.41 -10.69
CA LYS A 131 -4.38 1.02 -10.50
C LYS A 131 -2.91 1.31 -10.22
N SER A 132 -2.07 0.27 -10.17
CA SER A 132 -0.64 0.33 -9.79
C SER A 132 0.30 0.32 -10.97
#